data_AF-A0A1N6Z1P4-F1
#
_entry.id   AF-A0A1N6Z1P4-F1
#
_cell.length_a   1.000
_cell.length_b   1.000
_cell.length_c   1.000
_cell.angle_alpha   90.00
_cell.angle_beta   90.00
_cell.angle_gamma   90.00
#
_symmetry.space_group_name_H-M   'P 1'
#
loop_
_entity.id
_entity.type
_entity.pdbx_description
1 polymer ?
#
loop_
_entity_poly.entity_id
_entity_poly.type
_entity_poly.pdbx_seq_one_letter_code
_entity_poly.pdbx_strand_id
1 'polypeptide(L)'
;MRKLLATLFKLCLVLFLSGGTCLVAGQIGGLLLQNGDMVTRTWNLFANPTFTISAIGGVLGFILSYFPAEKAEEAEQYASNEWNENVENIR
;
A
#
# COMPACT_ATOMS: atom_id res chain seq x y z
N MET A 1 9.20 13.72 -11.95
CA MET A 1 7.83 13.14 -11.96
C MET A 1 7.72 11.90 -11.08
N ARG A 2 8.64 10.93 -11.16
CA ARG A 2 8.63 9.72 -10.33
C ARG A 2 8.58 9.97 -8.80
N LYS A 3 9.36 10.93 -8.29
CA LYS A 3 9.31 11.33 -6.86
C LYS A 3 7.94 11.88 -6.45
N LEU A 4 7.28 12.64 -7.32
CA LEU A 4 5.93 13.18 -7.08
C LEU A 4 4.88 12.05 -7.04
N LEU A 5 4.92 11.13 -8.00
CA LEU A 5 4.05 9.94 -8.01
C LEU A 5 4.27 9.06 -6.77
N ALA A 6 5.53 8.83 -6.39
CA ALA A 6 5.87 8.05 -5.20
C ALA A 6 5.35 8.71 -3.91
N THR A 7 5.50 10.04 -3.76
CA THR A 7 4.95 10.78 -2.62
C THR A 7 3.43 10.73 -2.60
N LEU A 8 2.77 10.88 -3.76
CA LEU A 8 1.32 10.85 -3.86
C LEU A 8 0.75 9.45 -3.56
N PHE A 9 1.41 8.41 -4.07
CA PHE A 9 1.10 7.02 -3.73
C PHE A 9 1.23 6.78 -2.23
N LYS A 10 2.36 7.17 -1.63
CA LYS A 10 2.61 7.01 -0.19
C LYS A 10 1.58 7.77 0.65
N LEU A 11 1.17 8.96 0.23
CA LEU A 11 0.12 9.74 0.87
C LEU A 11 -1.24 9.02 0.80
N CYS A 12 -1.63 8.53 -0.38
CA CYS A 12 -2.85 7.72 -0.54
C CYS A 12 -2.82 6.48 0.35
N LEU A 13 -1.67 5.81 0.42
CA LEU A 13 -1.47 4.60 1.21
C LEU A 13 -1.63 4.87 2.72
N VAL A 14 -1.02 5.95 3.21
CA VAL A 14 -1.16 6.38 4.61
C VAL A 14 -2.61 6.77 4.92
N LEU A 15 -3.25 7.54 4.04
CA LEU A 15 -4.66 7.93 4.21
C LEU A 15 -5.58 6.71 4.21
N PHE A 16 -5.39 5.79 3.27
CA PHE A 16 -6.12 4.54 3.20
C PHE A 16 -5.96 3.70 4.48
N LEU A 17 -4.72 3.48 4.95
CA LEU A 17 -4.50 2.73 6.18
C LEU A 17 -5.12 3.41 7.38
N SER A 18 -4.96 4.73 7.52
CA SER A 18 -5.55 5.47 8.63
C SER A 18 -7.08 5.41 8.62
N GLY A 19 -7.69 5.59 7.43
CA GLY A 19 -9.14 5.53 7.24
C GLY A 19 -9.70 4.14 7.55
N GLY A 20 -9.07 3.10 7.01
CA GLY A 20 -9.45 1.71 7.27
C GLY A 20 -9.28 1.33 8.74
N THR A 21 -8.20 1.79 9.39
CA THR A 21 -7.97 1.55 10.83
C THR A 21 -9.04 2.22 11.69
N CYS A 22 -9.36 3.49 11.41
CA CYS A 22 -10.43 4.20 12.10
C CYS A 22 -11.80 3.55 11.87
N LEU A 23 -12.05 3.04 10.66
CA LEU A 23 -13.27 2.32 10.33
C LEU A 23 -13.41 1.07 11.20
N VAL A 24 -12.39 0.19 11.20
CA VAL A 24 -12.40 -1.04 11.98
C VAL A 24 -12.46 -0.75 13.49
N ALA A 25 -11.74 0.27 13.97
CA ALA A 25 -11.79 0.68 15.37
C ALA A 25 -13.19 1.14 15.80
N GLY A 26 -13.87 1.93 14.96
CA GLY A 26 -15.25 2.35 15.23
C GLY A 26 -16.25 1.19 15.16
N GLN A 27 -16.03 0.22 14.26
CA GLN A 27 -16.84 -1.00 14.22
C GLN A 27 -16.66 -1.84 15.48
N ILE A 28 -15.41 -2.05 15.94
CA ILE A 28 -15.11 -2.77 17.18
C ILE A 28 -15.74 -2.05 18.38
N GLY A 29 -15.57 -0.72 18.47
CA GLY A 29 -16.18 0.08 19.53
C GLY A 29 -17.71 0.00 19.53
N GLY A 30 -18.34 0.10 18.37
CA GLY A 30 -19.79 -0.07 18.22
C GLY A 30 -20.26 -1.47 18.61
N LEU A 31 -19.50 -2.52 18.29
CA LEU A 31 -19.79 -3.90 18.68
C LEU A 31 -19.69 -4.11 20.20
N LEU A 32 -18.63 -3.59 20.83
CA LEU A 32 -18.42 -3.68 22.28
C LEU A 32 -19.52 -2.93 23.06
N LEU A 33 -20.01 -1.82 22.52
CA LEU A 33 -21.11 -1.05 23.09
C LEU A 33 -22.51 -1.55 22.67
N GLN A 34 -22.57 -2.66 21.91
CA GLN A 34 -23.80 -3.18 21.28
C GLN A 34 -24.62 -2.11 20.53
N ASN A 35 -23.95 -1.07 20.01
CA ASN A 35 -24.55 0.04 19.32
C ASN A 35 -24.36 -0.10 17.81
N GLY A 36 -25.34 -0.74 17.17
CA GLY A 36 -25.36 -0.94 15.72
C GLY A 36 -25.43 0.37 14.91
N ASP A 37 -25.97 1.45 15.48
CA ASP A 37 -26.00 2.76 14.81
C ASP A 37 -24.59 3.33 14.67
N MET A 38 -23.75 3.14 15.69
CA MET A 38 -22.36 3.58 15.66
C MET A 38 -21.55 2.83 14.59
N VAL A 39 -21.73 1.50 14.48
CA VAL A 39 -21.12 0.68 13.42
C VAL A 39 -21.54 1.17 12.03
N THR A 40 -22.83 1.45 11.86
CA THR A 40 -23.41 1.87 10.58
C THR A 40 -22.98 3.29 10.19
N ARG A 41 -22.87 4.22 11.17
CA ARG A 41 -22.36 5.57 10.92
C ARG A 41 -20.89 5.57 10.54
N THR A 42 -20.06 4.80 11.25
CA THR A 42 -18.64 4.66 10.90
C THR A 42 -18.48 4.07 9.50
N TRP A 43 -19.29 3.07 9.13
CA TRP A 43 -19.30 2.52 7.78
C TRP A 43 -19.65 3.60 6.74
N ASN A 44 -20.76 4.32 6.91
CA ASN A 44 -21.20 5.33 5.95
C ASN A 44 -20.20 6.49 5.79
N LEU A 45 -19.51 6.88 6.86
CA LEU A 45 -18.53 7.97 6.83
C LEU A 45 -17.19 7.54 6.22
N PHE A 46 -16.68 6.36 6.57
CA PHE A 46 -15.32 5.97 6.23
C PHE A 46 -15.20 5.00 5.05
N ALA A 47 -16.20 4.15 4.78
CA ALA A 47 -16.08 3.08 3.79
C ALA A 47 -15.85 3.65 2.37
N ASN A 48 -16.76 4.50 1.89
CA ASN A 48 -16.67 5.09 0.57
C ASN A 48 -15.35 5.83 0.31
N PRO A 49 -14.94 6.83 1.13
CA PRO A 49 -13.69 7.56 0.87
C PRO A 49 -12.47 6.66 0.98
N THR A 50 -12.44 5.72 1.94
CA THR A 50 -11.31 4.78 2.11
C THR A 50 -11.16 3.89 0.89
N PHE A 51 -12.24 3.31 0.37
CA PHE A 51 -12.18 2.47 -0.83
C PHE A 51 -11.80 3.26 -2.09
N THR A 52 -12.33 4.46 -2.27
CA THR A 52 -11.93 5.32 -3.40
C THR A 52 -10.45 5.66 -3.35
N ILE A 53 -9.92 6.07 -2.19
CA ILE A 53 -8.49 6.36 -2.01
C ILE A 53 -7.65 5.11 -2.23
N SER A 54 -8.11 3.93 -1.78
CA SER A 54 -7.44 2.65 -2.05
C SER A 54 -7.35 2.35 -3.53
N ALA A 55 -8.43 2.54 -4.28
CA ALA A 55 -8.47 2.27 -5.71
C ALA A 55 -7.51 3.19 -6.47
N ILE A 56 -7.55 4.49 -6.15
CA ILE A 56 -6.63 5.49 -6.74
C ILE A 56 -5.18 5.16 -6.36
N GLY A 57 -4.93 4.84 -5.09
CA GLY A 57 -3.62 4.41 -4.60
C GLY A 57 -3.11 3.18 -5.35
N GLY A 58 -3.95 2.16 -5.55
CA GLY A 58 -3.60 0.96 -6.31
C GLY A 58 -3.19 1.26 -7.75
N VAL A 59 -3.96 2.11 -8.45
CA VAL A 59 -3.64 2.55 -9.82
C VAL A 59 -2.32 3.33 -9.83
N LEU A 60 -2.12 4.26 -8.90
CA LEU A 60 -0.87 5.02 -8.79
C LEU A 60 0.34 4.12 -8.49
N GLY A 61 0.16 3.10 -7.64
CA GLY A 61 1.19 2.11 -7.33
C GLY A 61 1.53 1.24 -8.54
N PHE A 62 0.52 0.82 -9.30
CA PHE A 62 0.70 0.10 -10.56
C PHE A 62 1.45 0.93 -11.60
N ILE A 63 1.06 2.19 -11.79
CA ILE A 63 1.77 3.13 -12.67
C ILE A 63 3.21 3.33 -12.19
N LEU A 64 3.44 3.46 -10.88
CA LEU A 64 4.79 3.58 -10.33
C LEU A 64 5.65 2.34 -10.60
N SER A 65 5.04 1.15 -10.61
CA SER A 65 5.71 -0.11 -10.97
C SER A 65 6.18 -0.14 -12.42
N TYR A 66 5.50 0.58 -13.33
CA TYR A 66 5.93 0.75 -14.72
C TYR A 66 7.14 1.67 -14.90
N PHE A 67 7.45 2.49 -13.89
CA PHE A 67 8.67 3.28 -13.82
C PHE A 67 9.59 2.68 -12.76
N PRO A 68 10.23 1.52 -13.04
CA PRO A 68 11.16 0.93 -12.11
C PRO A 68 12.18 1.99 -11.70
N ALA A 69 12.41 2.11 -10.39
CA ALA A 69 13.66 2.72 -9.98
C ALA A 69 14.72 1.81 -10.57
N GLU A 70 15.70 2.39 -11.22
CA GLU A 70 17.06 1.86 -11.44
C GLU A 70 17.61 1.06 -10.23
N LYS A 71 17.06 1.25 -9.01
CA LYS A 71 17.37 0.47 -7.80
C LYS A 71 16.80 -0.95 -7.73
N ALA A 72 15.79 -1.32 -8.51
CA ALA A 72 15.34 -2.72 -8.59
C ALA A 72 16.31 -3.56 -9.43
N GLU A 73 16.92 -2.93 -10.44
CA GLU A 73 17.97 -3.54 -11.26
C GLU A 73 19.25 -3.75 -10.45
N GLU A 74 19.55 -2.91 -9.46
CA GLU A 74 20.67 -3.15 -8.53
C GLU A 74 20.47 -4.43 -7.70
N ALA A 75 19.29 -4.70 -7.13
CA ALA A 75 19.08 -5.88 -6.27
C ALA A 75 19.06 -7.22 -7.05
N GLU A 76 18.48 -7.25 -8.25
CA GLU A 76 18.59 -8.40 -9.17
C GLU A 76 20.01 -8.47 -9.79
N GLN A 77 20.59 -7.30 -10.11
CA GLN A 77 21.99 -6.93 -10.36
C GLN A 77 23.03 -7.24 -9.28
N TYR A 78 22.65 -7.78 -8.12
CA TYR A 78 23.59 -8.31 -7.11
C TYR A 78 23.39 -9.82 -6.93
N ALA A 79 22.13 -10.29 -6.99
CA ALA A 79 21.81 -11.71 -6.88
C ALA A 79 22.28 -12.54 -8.10
N SER A 80 22.22 -11.98 -9.31
CA SER A 80 22.60 -12.67 -10.57
C SER A 80 24.12 -12.89 -10.71
N ASN A 81 24.89 -11.88 -10.35
CA ASN A 81 26.34 -11.82 -10.34
C ASN A 81 26.94 -12.65 -9.20
N GLU A 82 26.34 -12.65 -8.01
CA GLU A 82 26.75 -13.56 -6.93
C GLU A 82 26.53 -15.03 -7.34
N TRP A 83 25.43 -15.35 -8.01
CA TRP A 83 25.20 -16.69 -8.59
C TRP A 83 26.19 -17.05 -9.69
N ASN A 84 26.46 -16.14 -10.63
CA ASN A 84 27.42 -16.40 -11.72
C ASN A 84 28.84 -16.61 -11.20
N GLU A 85 29.28 -15.82 -10.22
CA GLU A 85 30.63 -15.94 -9.63
C GLU A 85 30.78 -17.28 -8.87
N ASN A 86 29.74 -17.71 -8.17
CA ASN A 86 29.73 -18.99 -7.46
C ASN A 86 29.76 -20.18 -8.44
N VAL A 87 29.02 -20.11 -9.55
CA VAL A 87 29.02 -21.15 -10.59
C VAL A 87 30.36 -21.23 -11.33
N GLU A 88 31.02 -20.10 -11.60
CA GLU A 88 32.33 -20.06 -12.24
C GLU A 88 33.44 -20.66 -11.35
N ASN A 89 33.39 -20.42 -10.03
CA ASN A 89 34.36 -20.96 -9.07
C ASN A 89 34.19 -22.48 -8.79
N ILE A 90 33.04 -23.05 -9.15
CA ILE A 90 32.77 -24.49 -8.97
C ILE A 90 33.18 -25.32 -10.21
N ARG A 91 33.51 -24.68 -11.34
CA ARG A 91 33.90 -25.33 -12.60
C ARG A 91 35.42 -25.44 -12.78
#